data_AF-A0A5C7NY97-F1
#
_entry.id   AF-A0A5C7NY97-F1
#
_cell.length_a   1.000
_cell.length_b   1.000
_cell.length_c   1.000
_cell.angle_alpha   90.00
_cell.angle_beta   90.00
_cell.angle_gamma   90.00
#
_symmetry.space_group_name_H-M   'P 1'
#
loop_
_entity.id
_entity.type
_entity.pdbx_description
1 polymer ?
#
loop_
_entity_poly.entity_id
_entity_poly.type
_entity_poly.pdbx_seq_one_letter_code
_entity_poly.pdbx_strand_id
1 'polypeptide(L)'
;MLDLGKVSLLSSQALAQLLAGSARLASLGGWLRLTAPNPLIHDILVATGLNRRIEIFDSGGPDSRPPPPPAAPSGQRLGDILTERGLAKPEQLA
;
A
#
# COMPACT_ATOMS: atom_id res chain seq x y z
N MET A 1 -0.05 4.08 -20.31
CA MET A 1 -0.20 4.46 -18.89
C MET A 1 -1.67 4.51 -18.57
N LEU A 2 -2.10 3.93 -17.46
CA LEU A 2 -3.50 3.82 -17.05
C LEU A 2 -3.69 4.55 -15.72
N ASP A 3 -4.62 5.50 -15.68
CA ASP A 3 -4.94 6.30 -14.50
C ASP A 3 -6.05 5.64 -13.67
N LEU A 4 -5.79 5.48 -12.38
CA LEU A 4 -6.70 4.88 -11.41
C LEU A 4 -7.28 5.89 -10.41
N GLY A 5 -7.01 7.20 -10.57
CA GLY A 5 -7.41 8.23 -9.61
C GLY A 5 -8.92 8.36 -9.38
N LYS A 6 -9.76 7.87 -10.31
CA LYS A 6 -11.23 7.81 -10.17
C LYS A 6 -11.77 6.40 -9.92
N VAL A 7 -10.89 5.40 -9.82
CA VAL A 7 -11.27 4.01 -9.63
C VAL A 7 -11.28 3.72 -8.13
N SER A 8 -12.42 3.26 -7.61
CA SER A 8 -12.57 2.94 -6.19
C SER A 8 -12.09 1.52 -5.85
N LEU A 9 -12.32 0.55 -6.74
CA LEU A 9 -12.01 -0.86 -6.52
C LEU A 9 -11.68 -1.57 -7.84
N LEU A 10 -10.75 -2.55 -7.78
CA LEU A 10 -10.49 -3.47 -8.88
C LEU A 10 -11.12 -4.83 -8.61
N SER A 11 -11.92 -5.33 -9.56
CA SER A 11 -12.46 -6.68 -9.52
C SER A 11 -11.45 -7.72 -10.02
N SER A 12 -11.68 -9.00 -9.71
CA SER A 12 -10.86 -10.12 -10.20
C SER A 12 -10.74 -10.13 -11.73
N GLN A 13 -11.82 -9.77 -12.44
CA GLN A 13 -11.82 -9.67 -13.90
C GLN A 13 -10.93 -8.52 -14.39
N ALA A 14 -10.99 -7.35 -13.73
CA ALA A 14 -10.13 -6.21 -14.08
C ALA A 14 -8.65 -6.56 -13.88
N LEU A 15 -8.31 -7.26 -12.80
CA LEU A 15 -6.94 -7.73 -12.54
C LEU A 15 -6.45 -8.71 -13.63
N ALA A 16 -7.31 -9.62 -14.08
CA ALA A 16 -6.99 -10.53 -15.19
C ALA A 16 -6.72 -9.76 -16.50
N GLN A 17 -7.52 -8.71 -16.78
CA GLN A 17 -7.31 -7.86 -17.95
C GLN A 17 -6.01 -7.05 -17.86
N LEU A 18 -5.66 -6.53 -16.68
CA LEU A 18 -4.37 -5.85 -16.47
C LEU A 18 -3.19 -6.78 -16.72
N LEU A 19 -3.27 -8.03 -16.26
CA LEU A 19 -2.23 -9.04 -16.49
C LEU A 19 -2.13 -9.43 -17.98
N ALA A 20 -3.26 -9.66 -18.64
CA ALA A 20 -3.28 -9.98 -20.07
C ALA A 20 -2.75 -8.81 -20.91
N GLY A 21 -3.14 -7.59 -20.58
CA GLY A 21 -2.69 -6.37 -21.23
C GLY A 21 -1.20 -6.12 -21.04
N SER A 22 -0.66 -6.34 -19.83
CA SER A 22 0.78 -6.19 -19.56
C SER A 22 1.61 -7.21 -20.34
N ALA A 23 1.18 -8.47 -20.39
CA ALA A 23 1.84 -9.52 -21.16
C ALA A 23 1.84 -9.20 -22.67
N ARG A 24 0.69 -8.73 -23.20
CA ARG A 24 0.58 -8.34 -24.61
C ARG A 24 1.49 -7.16 -24.96
N LEU A 25 1.54 -6.13 -24.12
CA LEU A 25 2.43 -4.99 -24.34
C LEU A 25 3.90 -5.40 -24.25
N ALA A 26 4.26 -6.25 -23.29
CA ALA A 26 5.62 -6.76 -23.16
C ALA A 26 6.07 -7.55 -24.41
N SER A 27 5.18 -8.33 -25.03
CA SER A 27 5.48 -9.06 -26.27
C SER A 27 5.80 -8.15 -27.47
N LEU A 28 5.39 -6.88 -27.40
CA LEU A 28 5.64 -5.85 -28.41
C LEU A 28 6.79 -4.90 -28.01
N GLY A 29 7.52 -5.20 -26.93
CA GLY A 29 8.57 -4.34 -26.39
C GLY A 29 8.06 -3.10 -25.64
N GLY A 30 6.77 -3.03 -25.36
CA GLY A 30 6.15 -1.96 -24.56
C GLY A 30 5.96 -2.36 -23.10
N TRP A 31 5.39 -1.44 -22.31
CA TRP A 31 5.09 -1.65 -20.90
C TRP A 31 3.72 -1.10 -20.51
N LEU A 32 3.08 -1.75 -19.53
CA LEU A 32 1.92 -1.21 -18.84
C LEU A 32 2.36 -0.52 -17.55
N ARG A 33 1.92 0.73 -17.37
CA ARG A 33 2.15 1.54 -16.17
C ARG A 33 0.84 2.01 -15.57
N LEU A 34 0.71 1.96 -14.25
CA LEU A 34 -0.43 2.47 -13.49
C LEU A 34 -0.08 3.80 -12.83
N THR A 35 -1.05 4.69 -12.63
CA THR A 35 -0.88 5.90 -11.81
C THR A 35 -2.08 6.11 -10.88
N ALA A 36 -1.84 6.85 -9.80
CA ALA A 36 -2.81 7.20 -8.77
C ALA A 36 -3.66 6.02 -8.25
N PRO A 37 -3.07 4.85 -7.92
CA PRO A 37 -3.84 3.83 -7.21
C PRO A 37 -4.19 4.34 -5.82
N ASN A 38 -5.47 4.23 -5.44
CA ASN A 38 -5.86 4.46 -4.06
C ASN A 38 -5.26 3.37 -3.13
N PRO A 39 -5.23 3.57 -1.80
CA PRO A 39 -4.60 2.62 -0.86
C PRO A 39 -5.16 1.19 -0.95
N LEU A 40 -6.47 1.04 -1.12
CA LEU A 40 -7.11 -0.28 -1.25
C LEU A 40 -6.66 -1.00 -2.54
N ILE A 41 -6.56 -0.26 -3.65
CA ILE A 41 -6.04 -0.79 -4.91
C ILE A 41 -4.58 -1.19 -4.77
N HIS A 42 -3.77 -0.37 -4.08
CA HIS A 42 -2.39 -0.72 -3.78
C HIS A 42 -2.29 -2.03 -2.99
N ASP A 43 -3.10 -2.20 -1.94
CA ASP A 43 -3.14 -3.43 -1.14
C ASP A 43 -3.54 -4.65 -1.97
N ILE A 44 -4.52 -4.51 -2.87
CA ILE A 44 -4.92 -5.56 -3.82
C ILE A 44 -3.74 -5.93 -4.74
N LEU A 45 -3.04 -4.95 -5.29
CA LEU A 45 -1.89 -5.19 -6.18
C LEU A 45 -0.73 -5.87 -5.45
N VAL A 46 -0.51 -5.56 -4.17
CA VAL A 46 0.49 -6.23 -3.32
C VAL A 46 0.06 -7.65 -2.99
N ALA A 47 -1.18 -7.86 -2.54
CA ALA A 47 -1.71 -9.17 -2.16
C ALA A 47 -1.72 -10.15 -3.34
N THR A 48 -1.94 -9.65 -4.56
CA THR A 48 -1.93 -10.45 -5.79
C THR A 48 -0.53 -10.56 -6.42
N GLY A 49 0.47 -9.85 -5.89
CA GLY A 49 1.84 -9.80 -6.43
C GLY A 49 1.96 -9.08 -7.78
N LEU A 50 0.89 -8.41 -8.25
CA LEU A 50 0.89 -7.65 -9.50
C LEU A 50 1.76 -6.40 -9.42
N ASN A 51 1.99 -5.85 -8.22
CA ASN A 51 2.92 -4.74 -7.98
C ASN A 51 4.38 -5.05 -8.41
N ARG A 52 4.75 -6.32 -8.55
CA ARG A 52 6.09 -6.73 -9.03
C ARG A 52 6.16 -6.88 -10.55
N ARG A 53 5.01 -6.92 -11.23
CA ARG A 53 4.89 -7.18 -12.67
C ARG A 53 4.47 -5.94 -13.45
N ILE A 54 3.72 -5.05 -12.82
CA ILE A 54 3.19 -3.83 -13.43
C ILE A 54 3.78 -2.65 -12.66
N GLU A 55 4.48 -1.78 -13.38
CA GLU A 55 5.13 -0.62 -12.80
C GLU A 55 4.07 0.40 -12.37
N ILE A 56 4.12 0.81 -11.10
CA ILE A 56 3.27 1.86 -10.55
C ILE A 56 4.08 3.15 -10.59
N PHE A 57 3.63 4.10 -11.39
CA PHE A 57 4.20 5.42 -11.49
C PHE A 57 3.46 6.34 -10.52
N ASP A 58 4.15 6.79 -9.48
CA ASP A 58 3.57 7.76 -8.56
C ASP A 58 3.56 9.12 -9.24
N SER A 59 2.38 9.59 -9.63
CA SER A 59 2.18 10.97 -10.10
C SER A 59 1.88 11.90 -8.93
N GLY A 60 2.55 11.73 -7.79
CA GLY A 60 2.73 12.76 -6.76
C GLY A 60 1.44 13.46 -6.31
N GLY A 61 0.37 12.71 -6.10
CA GLY A 61 -0.86 13.25 -5.51
C GLY A 61 -0.70 13.41 -3.99
N PRO A 62 -1.06 14.57 -3.40
CA PRO A 62 -0.80 14.89 -1.97
C PRO A 62 -1.40 13.91 -0.96
N ASP A 63 -2.37 13.08 -1.37
CA ASP A 63 -3.04 12.06 -0.56
C ASP A 63 -2.40 10.65 -0.61
N SER A 64 -1.37 10.43 -1.43
CA SER A 64 -0.84 9.07 -1.67
C SER A 64 0.12 8.58 -0.57
N ARG A 65 0.52 9.45 0.35
CA ARG A 65 1.40 9.08 1.45
C ARG A 65 0.57 8.79 2.70
N PRO A 66 0.57 7.55 3.23
CA PRO A 66 0.04 7.33 4.56
C PRO A 66 0.75 8.29 5.52
N PRO A 67 0.03 8.94 6.46
CA PRO A 67 0.67 9.83 7.42
C PRO A 67 1.79 9.04 8.11
N PRO A 68 2.98 9.63 8.30
CA PRO A 68 4.03 8.95 9.03
C PRO A 68 3.46 8.51 10.39
N PRO A 69 3.71 7.27 10.85
CA PRO A 69 3.32 6.90 12.20
C PRO A 69 3.89 7.95 13.16
N PRO A 70 3.14 8.37 14.19
CA PRO A 70 3.67 9.29 15.17
C PRO A 70 4.99 8.71 15.67
N ALA A 71 6.06 9.52 15.60
CA ALA A 71 7.36 9.09 16.10
C ALA A 71 7.15 8.59 17.52
N ALA A 72 7.41 7.30 17.75
CA ALA A 72 7.41 6.76 19.10
C ALA A 72 8.39 7.62 19.90
N PRO A 73 8.03 8.14 21.08
CA PRO A 73 8.95 8.90 21.90
C PRO A 73 10.16 8.00 22.18
N SER A 74 11.28 8.31 21.53
CA SER A 74 12.53 7.58 21.68
C SER A 74 13.03 7.82 23.10
N GLY A 75 12.74 6.88 23.99
CA GLY A 75 13.15 6.93 25.40
C GLY A 75 12.15 6.35 26.39
N GLN A 76 10.90 6.13 25.99
CA GLN A 76 9.90 5.54 26.89
C GLN A 76 10.01 4.01 26.89
N ARG A 77 10.19 3.41 28.07
CA ARG A 77 10.24 1.95 28.18
C ARG A 77 8.85 1.39 27.87
N LEU A 78 8.80 0.24 27.22
CA LEU A 78 7.53 -0.44 26.90
C LEU A 78 6.66 -0.62 28.15
N GLY A 79 7.26 -0.87 29.33
CA GLY A 79 6.53 -0.96 30.59
C GLY A 79 5.83 0.34 31.01
N ASP A 80 6.46 1.50 30.78
CA ASP A 80 5.86 2.80 31.08
C ASP A 80 4.66 3.07 30.17
N ILE A 81 4.79 2.75 28.88
CA ILE A 81 3.72 2.89 27.88
C ILE A 81 2.51 2.02 28.25
N LEU A 82 2.75 0.78 28.68
CA LEU A 82 1.67 -0.14 29.06
C LEU A 82 0.97 0.31 30.35
N THR A 83 1.72 0.91 31.28
CA THR A 83 1.18 1.45 32.53
C THR A 83 0.36 2.72 32.29
N GLU A 84 0.87 3.67 31.50
CA GLU A 84 0.17 4.92 31.13
C GLU A 84 -1.13 4.65 30.37
N ARG A 85 -1.15 3.64 29.51
CA ARG A 85 -2.34 3.24 28.74
C ARG A 85 -3.35 2.43 29.56
N GLY A 86 -3.06 2.12 30.82
CA GLY A 86 -3.90 1.28 31.68
C GLY A 86 -3.97 -0.18 31.22
N LEU A 87 -3.02 -0.62 30.39
CA LEU A 87 -2.97 -1.96 29.80
C LEU A 87 -2.18 -2.97 30.65
N ALA A 88 -1.38 -2.49 31.61
CA ALA A 88 -0.66 -3.31 32.58
C ALA A 88 -0.55 -2.62 33.94
N LYS A 89 -0.51 -3.40 35.02
CA LYS A 89 -0.15 -2.91 36.36
C LYS A 89 1.37 -2.98 36.54
N PRO A 90 1.99 -2.06 37.30
CA PRO A 90 3.44 -2.05 37.52
C PRO A 90 3.98 -3.36 38.12
N GLU A 91 3.16 -4.05 38.89
CA GLU A 91 3.46 -5.36 39.50
C GLU A 91 3.68 -6.49 38.46
N GLN A 92 3.19 -6.31 37.23
CA GLN A 92 3.23 -7.32 36.16
C GLN A 92 4.43 -7.13 35.21
N LEU A 93 5.27 -6.10 35.45
CA LEU A 93 6.35 -5.66 34.57
C LEU A 93 7.74 -5.74 35.24
N ALA A 94 7.82 -6.31 36.46
CA ALA A 94 9.04 -6.51 37.25
C ALA A 94 9.84 -7.74 36.82
#